data_AF-A0A939KMH1-F1
#
_entry.id   AF-A0A939KMH1-F1
#
_cell.length_a   1.000
_cell.length_b   1.000
_cell.length_c   1.000
_cell.angle_alpha   90.00
_cell.angle_beta   90.00
_cell.angle_gamma   90.00
#
_symmetry.space_group_name_H-M   'P 1'
#
loop_
_entity.id
_entity.type
_entity.pdbx_description
1 polymer ?
#
loop_
_entity_poly.entity_id
_entity_poly.type
_entity_poly.pdbx_seq_one_letter_code
_entity_poly.pdbx_strand_id
1 'polypeptide(L)'
;MPTEDEDARINQGIASDPDNPELTEADFRAAQPAQSALPVLASARRVRGPQKAPTKMLVSMRLDEDVLAAWRATGPGWQTRVNEELRRALERR
;
A
#
# COMPACT_ATOMS: atom_id res chain seq x y z
N MET A 1 24.80 7.26 2.89
CA MET A 1 25.00 5.92 2.32
C MET A 1 26.30 5.38 2.88
N PRO A 2 26.42 4.08 3.16
CA PRO A 2 27.68 3.47 3.57
C PRO A 2 28.80 3.78 2.58
N THR A 3 30.03 3.75 3.06
CA THR A 3 31.24 3.84 2.22
C THR A 3 31.58 2.48 1.59
N GLU A 4 32.39 2.45 0.53
CA GLU A 4 32.78 1.17 -0.11
C GLU A 4 33.47 0.20 0.86
N ASP A 5 34.34 0.72 1.75
CA ASP A 5 34.99 -0.08 2.80
C ASP A 5 33.99 -0.59 3.85
N GLU A 6 32.92 0.16 4.11
CA GLU A 6 31.86 -0.24 5.01
C GLU A 6 30.98 -1.33 4.39
N ASP A 7 30.60 -1.18 3.13
CA ASP A 7 29.88 -2.20 2.37
C ASP A 7 30.69 -3.51 2.27
N ALA A 8 32.00 -3.43 2.05
CA ALA A 8 32.87 -4.60 2.00
C ALA A 8 32.89 -5.36 3.35
N ARG A 9 32.93 -4.64 4.48
CA ARG A 9 32.87 -5.26 5.82
C ARG A 9 31.49 -5.86 6.12
N ILE A 10 30.41 -5.18 5.73
CA ILE A 10 29.05 -5.69 5.88
C ILE A 10 28.89 -7.00 5.10
N ASN A 11 29.33 -7.04 3.85
CA ASN A 11 29.24 -8.23 3.00
C ASN A 11 30.07 -9.41 3.55
N GLN A 12 31.27 -9.15 4.08
CA GLN A 12 32.07 -10.20 4.74
C GLN A 12 31.35 -10.79 5.96
N GLY A 13 30.72 -9.93 6.78
CA GLY A 13 29.93 -10.38 7.93
C GLY A 13 28.76 -11.28 7.51
N ILE A 14 27.99 -10.85 6.50
CA ILE A 14 26.87 -11.63 5.94
C ILE A 14 27.35 -12.99 5.43
N ALA A 15 28.45 -13.03 4.67
CA ALA A 15 28.96 -14.27 4.09
C ALA A 15 29.53 -15.25 5.13
N SER A 16 29.89 -14.77 6.31
CA SER A 16 30.46 -15.60 7.39
C SER A 16 29.43 -16.19 8.35
N ASP A 17 28.15 -15.82 8.24
CA ASP A 17 27.08 -16.25 9.14
C ASP A 17 26.65 -17.70 8.83
N PRO A 18 26.93 -18.68 9.71
CA PRO A 18 26.56 -20.07 9.49
C PRO A 18 25.05 -20.33 9.63
N ASP A 19 24.31 -19.46 10.32
CA ASP A 19 22.88 -19.62 10.55
C ASP A 19 22.03 -18.98 9.44
N ASN A 20 22.65 -18.16 8.58
CA ASN A 20 21.99 -17.47 7.47
C ASN A 20 22.79 -17.61 6.16
N PRO A 21 22.90 -18.83 5.61
CA PRO A 21 23.58 -19.04 4.34
C PRO A 21 22.85 -18.35 3.17
N GLU A 22 23.58 -18.10 2.08
CA GLU A 22 22.96 -17.58 0.86
C GLU A 22 21.96 -18.60 0.29
N LEU A 23 20.78 -18.12 -0.09
CA LEU A 23 19.73 -18.95 -0.67
C LEU A 23 20.13 -19.45 -2.06
N THR A 24 20.02 -20.76 -2.26
CA THR A 24 20.30 -21.42 -3.54
C THR A 24 19.02 -21.62 -4.36
N GLU A 25 19.18 -21.94 -5.65
CA GLU A 25 18.06 -22.32 -6.53
C GLU A 25 17.28 -23.54 -6.00
N ALA A 26 17.96 -24.46 -5.32
CA ALA A 26 17.32 -25.62 -4.71
C ALA A 26 16.38 -25.21 -3.57
N ASP A 27 16.77 -24.20 -2.78
CA ASP A 27 15.94 -23.66 -1.69
C ASP A 27 14.68 -22.99 -2.24
N PHE A 28 14.80 -22.24 -3.34
CA PHE A 28 13.64 -21.65 -4.03
C PHE A 28 12.70 -22.72 -4.58
N ARG A 29 13.24 -23.81 -5.13
CA ARG A 29 12.43 -24.93 -5.61
C ARG A 29 11.70 -25.66 -4.48
N ALA A 30 12.31 -25.71 -3.30
CA ALA A 30 11.72 -26.32 -2.11
C ALA A 30 10.76 -25.38 -1.36
N ALA A 31 10.77 -24.08 -1.67
CA ALA A 31 9.98 -23.08 -0.97
C ALA A 31 8.47 -23.42 -0.97
N GLN A 32 7.83 -23.22 0.18
CA GLN A 32 6.41 -23.48 0.37
C GLN A 32 5.64 -22.16 0.53
N PRO A 33 4.36 -22.10 0.11
CA PRO A 33 3.52 -20.94 0.39
C PRO A 33 3.46 -20.64 1.89
N ALA A 34 3.50 -19.35 2.26
CA ALA A 34 3.42 -18.93 3.66
C ALA A 34 2.14 -19.42 4.36
N GLN A 35 1.04 -19.62 3.62
CA GLN A 35 -0.19 -20.21 4.15
C GLN A 35 0.01 -21.65 4.63
N SER A 36 0.92 -22.40 4.00
CA SER A 36 1.25 -23.79 4.36
C SER A 36 2.27 -23.83 5.51
N ALA A 37 3.35 -23.06 5.39
CA ALA A 37 4.45 -23.09 6.36
C ALA A 37 4.16 -22.30 7.65
N LEU A 38 3.41 -21.20 7.58
CA LEU A 38 3.19 -20.24 8.67
C LEU A 38 1.73 -19.72 8.69
N PRO A 39 0.73 -20.58 8.90
CA PRO A 39 -0.70 -20.26 8.74
C PRO A 39 -1.20 -19.13 9.66
N VAL A 40 -0.66 -19.02 10.87
CA VAL A 40 -1.03 -17.97 11.85
C VAL A 40 -0.58 -16.58 11.35
N LEU A 41 0.63 -16.48 10.82
CA LEU A 41 1.15 -15.22 10.29
C LEU A 41 0.47 -14.85 8.95
N ALA A 42 0.21 -15.84 8.11
CA ALA A 42 -0.46 -15.61 6.83
C ALA A 42 -1.90 -15.07 7.00
N SER A 43 -2.63 -15.55 8.02
CA SER A 43 -3.99 -15.10 8.33
C SER A 43 -4.04 -13.76 9.09
N ALA A 44 -2.98 -13.40 9.82
CA ALA A 44 -2.85 -12.10 10.47
C ALA A 44 -2.58 -10.94 9.48
N ARG A 45 -2.28 -11.24 8.21
CA ARG A 45 -2.07 -10.23 7.17
C ARG A 45 -3.38 -9.48 6.91
N ARG A 46 -3.48 -8.24 7.42
CA ARG A 46 -4.54 -7.28 7.03
C ARG A 46 -4.33 -6.86 5.58
N VAL A 47 -4.75 -7.70 4.64
CA VAL A 47 -4.87 -7.31 3.24
C VAL A 47 -6.17 -6.54 3.11
N ARG A 48 -6.11 -5.32 2.56
CA ARG A 48 -7.32 -4.60 2.17
C ARG A 48 -8.04 -5.48 1.14
N GLY A 49 -9.28 -5.87 1.45
CA GLY A 49 -10.09 -6.68 0.55
C GLY A 49 -10.27 -6.02 -0.83
N PRO A 50 -10.69 -6.80 -1.84
CA PRO A 50 -10.98 -6.27 -3.16
C PRO A 50 -11.93 -5.08 -3.08
N GLN A 51 -11.72 -4.09 -3.96
CA GLN A 51 -12.54 -2.89 -3.97
C GLN A 51 -14.01 -3.28 -4.22
N LYS A 52 -14.90 -2.95 -3.27
CA LYS A 52 -16.33 -3.23 -3.41
C LYS A 52 -16.91 -2.39 -4.55
N ALA A 53 -17.66 -3.03 -5.45
CA ALA A 53 -18.41 -2.36 -6.50
C ALA A 53 -19.68 -1.69 -5.93
N PRO A 54 -20.17 -0.58 -6.51
CA PRO A 54 -19.57 0.15 -7.64
C PRO A 54 -18.37 1.00 -7.20
N THR A 55 -17.30 0.97 -8.00
CA THR A 55 -16.12 1.79 -7.77
C THR A 55 -16.43 3.24 -8.13
N LYS A 56 -15.94 4.20 -7.33
CA LYS A 56 -16.01 5.62 -7.68
C LYS A 56 -15.22 5.82 -8.99
N MET A 57 -15.81 6.48 -9.98
CA MET A 57 -15.11 6.86 -11.19
C MET A 57 -14.27 8.11 -10.93
N LEU A 58 -12.98 8.07 -11.28
CA LEU A 58 -12.13 9.25 -11.27
C LEU A 58 -12.47 10.11 -12.49
N VAL A 59 -12.91 11.34 -12.26
CA VAL A 59 -13.16 12.33 -13.31
C VAL A 59 -12.22 13.51 -13.12
N SER A 60 -11.71 14.06 -14.22
CA SER A 60 -10.96 15.33 -14.21
C SER A 60 -11.93 16.46 -14.56
N MET A 61 -12.16 17.37 -13.62
CA MET A 61 -13.00 18.55 -13.82
C MET A 61 -12.34 19.79 -13.24
N ARG A 62 -12.60 20.95 -13.84
CA ARG A 62 -12.18 22.25 -13.30
C ARG A 62 -13.27 22.76 -12.35
N LEU A 63 -12.85 23.28 -11.21
CA LEU A 63 -13.69 23.95 -10.21
C LEU A 63 -13.08 25.33 -9.97
N ASP A 64 -13.93 26.30 -9.62
CA ASP A 64 -13.46 27.60 -9.17
C ASP A 64 -12.59 27.44 -7.90
N GLU A 65 -11.60 28.32 -7.77
CA GLU A 65 -10.59 28.24 -6.71
C GLU A 65 -11.21 28.37 -5.31
N ASP A 66 -12.13 29.32 -5.16
CA ASP A 66 -12.85 29.60 -3.91
C ASP A 66 -13.72 28.41 -3.47
N VAL A 67 -14.42 27.77 -4.41
CA VAL A 67 -15.20 26.56 -4.16
C VAL A 67 -14.30 25.42 -3.68
N LEU A 68 -13.18 25.19 -4.36
CA LEU A 68 -12.23 24.14 -3.97
C LEU A 68 -11.59 24.43 -2.61
N ALA A 69 -11.25 25.69 -2.33
CA ALA A 69 -10.69 26.13 -1.07
C ALA A 69 -11.69 25.93 0.09
N ALA A 70 -12.95 26.33 -0.10
CA ALA A 70 -14.01 26.15 0.89
C ALA A 70 -14.18 24.66 1.26
N TRP A 71 -14.19 23.77 0.28
CA TRP A 71 -14.29 22.34 0.55
C TRP A 71 -13.04 21.79 1.25
N ARG A 72 -11.83 22.15 0.82
CA ARG A 72 -10.59 21.71 1.48
C ARG A 72 -10.51 22.15 2.94
N ALA A 73 -10.98 23.35 3.25
CA ALA A 73 -11.02 23.88 4.61
C ALA A 73 -11.89 23.04 5.57
N THR A 74 -12.82 22.25 5.03
CA THR A 74 -13.65 21.35 5.85
C THR A 74 -12.86 20.18 6.47
N GLY A 75 -11.62 19.94 6.02
CA GLY A 75 -10.70 18.93 6.58
C GLY A 75 -10.71 17.58 5.86
N PRO A 76 -10.11 16.54 6.47
CA PRO A 76 -10.07 15.19 5.90
C PRO A 76 -11.45 14.70 5.45
N GLY A 77 -11.51 14.03 4.29
CA GLY A 77 -12.78 13.55 3.74
C GLY A 77 -13.62 14.59 3.00
N TRP A 78 -13.11 15.80 2.73
CA TRP A 78 -13.83 16.82 1.95
C TRP A 78 -14.30 16.31 0.58
N GLN A 79 -13.52 15.47 -0.12
CA GLN A 79 -13.93 14.88 -1.41
C GLN A 79 -15.16 13.97 -1.28
N THR A 80 -15.28 13.25 -0.16
CA THR A 80 -16.47 12.43 0.13
C THR A 80 -17.69 13.32 0.33
N ARG A 81 -17.56 14.42 1.08
CA ARG A 81 -18.64 15.39 1.26
C ARG A 81 -19.07 16.08 -0.03
N VAL A 82 -18.12 16.46 -0.90
CA VAL A 82 -18.44 16.96 -2.25
C VAL A 82 -19.28 15.96 -3.03
N ASN A 83 -18.87 14.68 -3.03
CA ASN A 83 -19.62 13.63 -3.72
C ASN A 83 -21.03 13.43 -3.14
N GLU A 84 -21.20 13.53 -1.83
CA GLU A 84 -22.51 13.47 -1.18
C GLU A 84 -23.40 14.64 -1.58
N GLU A 85 -22.88 15.87 -1.62
CA GLU A 85 -23.65 17.04 -2.05
C GLU A 85 -24.06 16.97 -3.52
N LEU A 86 -23.18 16.47 -4.41
CA LEU A 86 -23.54 16.22 -5.80
C LEU A 86 -24.69 15.20 -5.91
N ARG A 87 -24.70 14.17 -5.07
CA ARG A 87 -25.81 13.20 -5.02
C ARG A 87 -27.10 13.84 -4.53
N ARG A 88 -27.06 14.60 -3.44
CA ARG A 88 -28.21 15.34 -2.91
C ARG A 88 -28.77 16.34 -3.92
N ALA A 89 -27.91 16.98 -4.71
CA ALA A 89 -28.34 17.90 -5.76
C ALA A 89 -29.16 17.21 -6.85
N LEU A 90 -28.87 15.94 -7.17
CA LEU A 90 -29.66 15.14 -8.11
C LEU A 90 -31.02 14.72 -7.53
N GLU A 91 -31.11 14.50 -6.21
CA GLU A 91 -32.36 14.16 -5.51
C GLU A 91 -33.32 15.35 -5.36
N ARG A 92 -32.79 16.59 -5.38
CA ARG A 92 -33.58 17.83 -5.30
C ARG A 92 -34.16 18.29 -6.65
N ARG A 93 -33.85 17.59 -7.74
CA ARG A 93 -34.30 17.90 -9.09
C ARG A 93 -35.62 17.20 -9.40
#